data_AF-D0UPF5-F1
#
_entry.id   AF-D0UPF5-F1
#
_cell.length_a   1.000
_cell.length_b   1.000
_cell.length_c   1.000
_cell.angle_alpha   90.00
_cell.angle_beta   90.00
_cell.angle_gamma   90.00
#
_symmetry.space_group_name_H-M   'P 1'
#
loop_
_entity.id
_entity.type
_entity.pdbx_description
1 polymer ?
#
loop_
_entity_poly.entity_id
_entity_poly.type
_entity_poly.pdbx_seq_one_letter_code
_entity_poly.pdbx_strand_id
1 'polypeptide(L)'
;KKHSAILSAPQSDEKTKQELEDLMADIKKNANKVRAKVKVIEQNIEQEEQTNKSSADLRIRKTQHLSLSRKFVEVMTEYNRTQTDYRERCKGRIQRQLEITGRTTTNEELEEMLEQGNPSVFTEGIVMDTNQAKQTLADIEARHADIIKLETSIKEL
;
A
#
# COMPACT_ATOMS: atom_id res chain seq x y z
N LYS A 1 -8.72 -9.35 1.66
CA LYS A 1 -8.76 -10.57 2.52
C LYS A 1 -7.47 -10.75 3.32
N LYS A 2 -6.26 -10.75 2.71
CA LYS A 2 -4.98 -10.91 3.43
C LYS A 2 -4.71 -9.83 4.49
N HIS A 3 -4.94 -8.56 4.17
CA HIS A 3 -4.89 -7.44 5.14
C HIS A 3 -5.70 -7.72 6.42
N SER A 4 -6.93 -8.22 6.26
CA SER A 4 -7.79 -8.53 7.41
C SER A 4 -7.29 -9.71 8.24
N ALA A 5 -6.69 -10.72 7.60
CA ALA A 5 -6.12 -11.87 8.29
C ALA A 5 -4.90 -11.45 9.13
N ILE A 6 -4.02 -10.63 8.57
CA ILE A 6 -2.86 -10.08 9.27
C ILE A 6 -3.30 -9.20 10.45
N LEU A 7 -4.32 -8.36 10.26
CA LEU A 7 -4.91 -7.53 11.31
C LEU A 7 -5.85 -8.30 12.25
N SER A 8 -6.01 -9.62 12.16
CA SER A 8 -6.86 -10.37 13.08
C SER A 8 -6.07 -11.01 14.23
N ALA A 9 -4.76 -11.19 14.06
CA ALA A 9 -3.88 -11.77 15.06
C ALA A 9 -2.87 -10.73 15.59
N PRO A 10 -2.36 -10.89 16.83
CA PRO A 10 -1.24 -10.10 17.36
C PRO A 10 0.05 -10.38 16.57
N GLN A 11 0.35 -11.67 16.37
CA GLN A 11 1.39 -12.16 15.47
C GLN A 11 0.73 -12.88 14.29
N SER A 12 0.92 -12.31 13.11
CA SER A 12 0.44 -12.91 11.87
C SER A 12 1.39 -13.99 11.37
N ASP A 13 0.80 -15.06 10.85
CA ASP A 13 1.51 -16.18 10.24
C ASP A 13 2.37 -15.70 9.05
N GLU A 14 3.62 -16.17 9.00
CA GLU A 14 4.62 -15.70 8.04
C GLU A 14 4.22 -16.03 6.59
N LYS A 15 3.55 -17.17 6.38
CA LYS A 15 3.03 -17.54 5.07
C LYS A 15 1.99 -16.52 4.59
N THR A 16 1.12 -16.04 5.48
CA THR A 16 0.13 -15.01 5.13
C THR A 16 0.79 -13.67 4.74
N LYS A 17 1.91 -13.30 5.39
CA LYS A 17 2.69 -12.12 5.02
C LYS A 17 3.36 -12.29 3.66
N GLN A 18 4.02 -13.44 3.42
CA GLN A 18 4.65 -13.73 2.14
C GLN A 18 3.64 -13.69 1.00
N GLU A 19 2.46 -14.29 1.17
CA GLU A 19 1.40 -14.24 0.17
C GLU A 19 0.89 -12.82 -0.11
N LEU A 20 0.92 -11.91 0.88
CA LEU A 20 0.61 -10.50 0.65
C LEU A 20 1.71 -9.81 -0.18
N GLU A 21 2.98 -10.07 0.14
CA GLU A 21 4.12 -9.53 -0.60
C GLU A 21 4.13 -9.99 -2.06
N ASP A 22 3.87 -11.27 -2.31
CA ASP A 22 3.78 -11.83 -3.66
C ASP A 22 2.64 -11.16 -4.46
N LEU A 23 1.48 -10.94 -3.82
CA LEU A 23 0.36 -10.24 -4.45
C LEU A 23 0.70 -8.79 -4.80
N MET A 24 1.39 -8.06 -3.91
CA MET A 24 1.83 -6.68 -4.17
C MET A 24 2.82 -6.63 -5.34
N ALA A 25 3.78 -7.57 -5.38
CA ALA A 25 4.75 -7.68 -6.45
C ALA A 25 4.08 -7.99 -7.81
N ASP A 26 3.10 -8.90 -7.82
CA ASP A 26 2.34 -9.25 -9.02
C ASP A 26 1.50 -8.08 -9.52
N ILE A 27 0.85 -7.33 -8.62
CA ILE A 27 0.10 -6.11 -8.96
C ILE A 27 1.04 -5.10 -9.61
N LYS A 28 2.21 -4.82 -9.01
CA LYS A 28 3.21 -3.91 -9.56
C LYS A 28 3.69 -4.34 -10.95
N LYS A 29 4.01 -5.63 -11.12
CA LYS A 29 4.45 -6.20 -12.39
C LYS A 29 3.37 -6.05 -13.47
N ASN A 30 2.11 -6.36 -13.14
CA ASN A 30 1.01 -6.27 -14.09
C ASN A 30 0.65 -4.81 -14.41
N ALA A 31 0.66 -3.91 -13.43
CA ALA A 31 0.43 -2.48 -13.63
C ALA A 31 1.46 -1.89 -14.61
N ASN A 32 2.74 -2.22 -14.44
CA ASN A 32 3.79 -1.77 -15.36
C ASN A 32 3.62 -2.32 -16.78
N LYS A 33 3.20 -3.58 -16.93
CA LYS A 33 2.87 -4.16 -18.25
C LYS A 33 1.69 -3.45 -18.90
N VAL A 34 0.62 -3.17 -18.17
CA VAL A 34 -0.56 -2.46 -18.68
C VAL A 34 -0.18 -1.04 -19.09
N ARG A 35 0.53 -0.30 -18.22
CA ARG A 35 1.05 1.04 -18.50
C ARG A 35 1.88 1.08 -19.79
N ALA A 36 2.81 0.13 -19.95
CA ALA A 36 3.64 0.04 -21.15
C ALA A 36 2.80 -0.21 -22.41
N LYS A 37 1.84 -1.15 -22.37
CA LYS A 37 0.97 -1.46 -23.51
C LYS A 37 0.04 -0.30 -23.88
N VAL A 38 -0.54 0.36 -22.89
CA VAL A 38 -1.41 1.55 -23.09
C VAL A 38 -0.62 2.68 -23.75
N LYS A 39 0.63 2.91 -23.32
CA LYS A 39 1.54 3.90 -23.90
C LYS A 39 1.93 3.57 -25.34
N VAL A 40 2.15 2.30 -25.67
CA VAL A 40 2.39 1.89 -27.07
C VAL A 40 1.18 2.19 -27.95
N ILE A 41 -0.04 1.96 -27.45
CA ILE A 41 -1.26 2.30 -28.21
C ILE A 41 -1.36 3.81 -28.43
N GLU A 42 -1.06 4.62 -27.40
CA GLU A 42 -1.02 6.09 -27.49
C GLU A 42 -0.06 6.56 -28.58
N GLN A 43 1.19 6.08 -28.57
CA GLN A 43 2.21 6.43 -29.57
C GLN A 43 1.79 6.05 -30.99
N ASN A 44 1.17 4.88 -31.16
CA ASN A 44 0.66 4.45 -32.47
C ASN A 44 -0.47 5.36 -32.96
N ILE A 45 -1.37 5.80 -32.07
CA ILE A 45 -2.44 6.76 -32.39
C ILE A 45 -1.83 8.08 -32.86
N GLU A 46 -0.86 8.63 -32.12
CA GLU A 46 -0.18 9.89 -32.45
C GLU A 46 0.52 9.81 -33.83
N GLN A 47 1.16 8.68 -34.14
CA GLN A 47 1.82 8.47 -35.43
C GLN A 47 0.81 8.37 -36.59
N GLU A 48 -0.30 7.65 -36.39
CA GLU A 48 -1.35 7.52 -37.40
C GLU A 48 -2.07 8.84 -37.66
N GLU A 49 -2.26 9.69 -36.64
CA GLU A 49 -2.85 11.03 -36.79
C GLU A 49 -2.04 11.95 -37.70
N GLN A 50 -0.70 11.82 -37.69
CA GLN A 50 0.19 12.62 -38.52
C GLN A 50 0.13 12.23 -40.00
N THR A 51 -0.19 10.97 -40.29
CA THR A 51 -0.13 10.41 -41.65
C THR A 51 -1.50 10.26 -42.30
N ASN A 52 -2.56 10.04 -41.51
CA ASN A 52 -3.88 9.74 -42.05
C ASN A 52 -5.00 10.39 -41.22
N LYS A 53 -5.60 11.46 -41.76
CA LYS A 53 -6.68 12.18 -41.08
C LYS A 53 -7.99 11.41 -41.20
N SER A 54 -8.34 10.66 -40.14
CA SER A 54 -9.70 10.16 -39.85
C SER A 54 -10.14 8.84 -40.53
N SER A 55 -9.45 7.74 -40.23
CA SER A 55 -9.93 6.38 -40.53
C SER A 55 -10.85 5.83 -39.43
N ALA A 56 -11.71 4.85 -39.78
CA ALA A 56 -12.51 4.14 -38.78
C ALA A 56 -11.62 3.38 -37.78
N ASP A 57 -10.50 2.82 -38.23
CA ASP A 57 -9.52 2.12 -37.38
C ASP A 57 -8.94 3.05 -36.31
N LEU A 58 -8.51 4.26 -36.70
CA LEU A 58 -7.97 5.26 -35.78
C LEU A 58 -9.00 5.67 -34.71
N ARG A 59 -10.27 5.82 -35.09
CA ARG A 59 -11.35 6.11 -34.12
C ARG A 59 -11.53 4.97 -33.13
N ILE A 60 -11.54 3.71 -33.61
CA ILE A 60 -11.64 2.54 -32.75
C ILE A 60 -10.47 2.50 -31.77
N ARG A 61 -9.23 2.67 -32.25
CA ARG A 61 -8.03 2.70 -31.38
C ARG A 61 -8.12 3.77 -30.30
N LYS A 62 -8.53 4.99 -30.64
CA LYS A 62 -8.72 6.08 -29.66
C LYS A 62 -9.76 5.74 -28.60
N THR A 63 -10.92 5.22 -29.01
CA THR A 63 -11.98 4.81 -28.07
C THR A 63 -11.51 3.69 -27.15
N GLN A 64 -10.81 2.69 -27.69
CA GLN A 64 -10.26 1.59 -26.90
C GLN A 64 -9.18 2.06 -25.94
N HIS A 65 -8.23 2.90 -26.40
CA HIS A 65 -7.21 3.50 -25.54
C HIS A 65 -7.84 4.27 -24.38
N LEU A 66 -8.80 5.14 -24.64
CA LEU A 66 -9.50 5.90 -23.59
C LEU A 66 -10.20 4.97 -22.58
N SER A 67 -10.88 3.93 -23.06
CA SER A 67 -11.56 2.97 -22.19
C SER A 67 -10.58 2.19 -21.30
N LEU A 68 -9.48 1.68 -21.89
CA LEU A 68 -8.44 0.96 -21.17
C LEU A 68 -7.73 1.85 -20.15
N SER A 69 -7.37 3.08 -20.53
CA SER A 69 -6.72 4.05 -19.64
C SER A 69 -7.62 4.40 -18.44
N ARG A 70 -8.92 4.66 -18.67
CA ARG A 70 -9.87 4.93 -17.59
C ARG A 70 -9.99 3.76 -16.63
N LYS A 71 -10.15 2.55 -17.15
CA LYS A 71 -10.28 1.34 -16.33
C LYS A 71 -9.00 1.02 -15.56
N PHE A 72 -7.84 1.30 -16.15
CA PHE A 72 -6.55 1.15 -15.46
C PHE A 72 -6.42 2.14 -14.30
N VAL A 73 -6.74 3.41 -14.51
CA VAL A 73 -6.74 4.42 -13.44
C VAL A 73 -7.71 4.03 -12.33
N GLU A 74 -8.94 3.63 -12.66
CA GLU A 74 -9.94 3.19 -11.70
C GLU A 74 -9.43 2.07 -10.78
N VAL A 75 -8.87 1.00 -11.35
CA VAL A 75 -8.34 -0.15 -10.59
C VAL A 75 -7.14 0.27 -9.74
N MET A 76 -6.25 1.13 -10.25
CA MET A 76 -5.09 1.60 -9.49
C MET A 76 -5.49 2.54 -8.35
N THR A 77 -6.55 3.34 -8.53
CA THR A 77 -7.13 4.16 -7.46
C THR A 77 -7.76 3.28 -6.38
N GLU A 78 -8.51 2.24 -6.75
CA GLU A 78 -9.07 1.29 -5.79
C GLU A 78 -7.98 0.54 -5.01
N TYR A 79 -6.90 0.15 -5.69
CA TYR A 79 -5.73 -0.44 -5.05
C TYR A 79 -5.10 0.52 -4.05
N ASN A 80 -4.83 1.77 -4.44
CA ASN A 80 -4.26 2.78 -3.54
C ASN A 80 -5.15 3.01 -2.32
N ARG A 81 -6.47 3.12 -2.51
CA ARG A 81 -7.44 3.23 -1.41
C ARG A 81 -7.36 2.03 -0.46
N THR A 82 -7.27 0.82 -1.00
CA THR A 82 -7.14 -0.41 -0.19
C THR A 82 -5.85 -0.41 0.64
N GLN A 83 -4.76 0.14 0.10
CA GLN A 83 -3.49 0.28 0.80
C GLN A 83 -3.56 1.36 1.89
N THR A 84 -4.10 2.54 1.59
CA THR A 84 -4.30 3.60 2.59
C THR A 84 -5.20 3.14 3.75
N ASP A 85 -6.31 2.45 3.46
CA ASP A 85 -7.18 1.89 4.50
C ASP A 85 -6.45 0.86 5.38
N TYR A 86 -5.50 0.11 4.82
CA TYR A 86 -4.69 -0.84 5.59
C TYR A 86 -3.67 -0.13 6.47
N ARG A 87 -3.01 0.91 5.95
CA ARG A 87 -2.10 1.77 6.71
C ARG A 87 -2.77 2.33 7.95
N GLU A 88 -3.95 2.92 7.79
CA GLU A 88 -4.70 3.54 8.89
C GLU A 88 -5.11 2.51 9.95
N ARG A 89 -5.44 1.28 9.53
CA ARG A 89 -5.73 0.20 10.49
C ARG A 89 -4.48 -0.28 11.24
N CYS A 90 -3.32 -0.33 10.59
CA CYS A 90 -2.05 -0.62 11.27
C CYS A 90 -1.71 0.50 12.27
N LYS A 91 -1.86 1.76 11.88
CA LYS A 91 -1.68 2.93 12.76
C LYS A 91 -2.58 2.86 13.98
N GLY A 92 -3.89 2.65 13.79
CA GLY A 92 -4.83 2.52 14.91
C GLY A 92 -4.53 1.33 15.84
N ARG A 93 -3.92 0.25 15.32
CA ARG A 93 -3.43 -0.85 16.18
C ARG A 93 -2.23 -0.44 17.02
N ILE A 94 -1.28 0.30 16.46
CA ILE A 94 -0.13 0.81 17.22
C ILE A 94 -0.62 1.75 18.32
N GLN A 95 -1.53 2.67 18.00
CA GLN A 95 -2.13 3.59 18.97
C GLN A 95 -2.74 2.84 20.16
N ARG A 96 -3.56 1.82 19.88
CA ARG A 96 -4.19 1.00 20.92
C ARG A 96 -3.17 0.26 21.78
N GLN A 97 -2.07 -0.21 21.19
CA GLN A 97 -1.00 -0.87 21.94
C GLN A 97 -0.24 0.09 22.86
N LEU A 98 0.00 1.33 22.41
CA LEU A 98 0.57 2.39 23.26
C LEU A 98 -0.35 2.74 24.44
N GLU A 99 -1.66 2.84 24.20
CA GLU A 99 -2.65 3.08 25.26
C GLU A 99 -2.67 1.96 26.32
N ILE A 100 -2.53 0.69 25.90
CA ILE A 100 -2.45 -0.46 26.81
C ILE A 100 -1.22 -0.35 27.74
N THR A 101 -0.12 0.21 27.24
CA THR A 101 1.07 0.49 28.05
C THR A 101 1.00 1.78 28.87
N GLY A 102 -0.15 2.47 28.85
CA GLY A 102 -0.37 3.70 29.61
C GLY A 102 0.16 4.96 28.93
N ARG A 103 0.55 4.89 27.66
CA ARG A 103 0.99 6.04 26.86
C ARG A 103 -0.13 6.49 25.95
N THR A 104 -0.81 7.57 26.33
CA THR A 104 -1.75 8.25 25.43
C THR A 104 -0.96 8.95 24.33
N THR A 105 -1.37 8.79 23.08
CA THR A 105 -0.69 9.38 21.92
C THR A 105 -1.73 9.89 20.94
N THR A 106 -1.60 11.15 20.55
CA THR A 106 -2.44 11.80 19.55
C THR A 106 -2.14 11.26 18.14
N ASN A 107 -3.02 11.54 17.19
CA ASN A 107 -2.82 11.07 15.81
C ASN A 107 -1.59 11.71 15.16
N GLU A 108 -1.32 12.97 15.51
CA GLU A 108 -0.21 13.77 15.03
C GLU A 108 1.12 13.24 15.61
N GLU A 109 1.20 13.06 16.93
CA GLU A 109 2.38 12.47 17.58
C GLU A 109 2.69 11.08 17.04
N LEU A 110 1.65 10.25 16.82
CA LEU A 110 1.84 8.91 16.28
C LEU A 110 2.36 8.95 14.83
N GLU A 111 1.93 9.93 14.03
CA GLU A 111 2.44 10.11 12.68
C GLU A 111 3.93 10.50 12.70
N GLU A 112 4.32 11.44 13.54
CA GLU A 112 5.71 11.84 13.73
C GLU A 112 6.58 10.65 14.16
N MET A 113 6.08 9.80 15.07
CA MET A 113 6.77 8.58 15.49
C MET A 113 6.97 7.58 14.34
N LEU A 114 6.00 7.44 13.44
CA LEU A 114 6.11 6.59 12.25
C LEU A 114 7.13 7.18 11.24
N GLU A 115 7.13 8.49 11.04
CA GLU A 115 8.04 9.17 10.11
C GLU A 115 9.50 9.13 10.55
N GLN A 116 9.77 9.09 11.86
CA GLN A 116 11.12 8.98 12.40
C GLN A 116 11.82 7.66 12.03
N GLY A 117 11.06 6.61 11.69
CA GLY A 117 11.60 5.31 11.26
C GLY A 117 12.43 4.57 12.32
N ASN A 118 12.44 5.03 13.56
CA ASN A 118 13.19 4.44 14.67
C ASN A 118 12.22 3.68 15.61
N PRO A 119 12.23 2.33 15.64
CA PRO A 119 11.35 1.56 16.50
C PRO A 119 11.47 1.88 18.00
N SER A 120 12.64 2.38 18.42
CA SER A 120 12.90 2.76 19.81
C SER A 120 11.97 3.88 20.31
N VAL A 121 11.45 4.72 19.42
CA VAL A 121 10.53 5.81 19.79
C VAL A 121 9.25 5.28 20.45
N PHE A 122 8.81 4.08 20.06
CA PHE A 122 7.65 3.41 20.64
C PHE A 122 7.92 2.84 22.03
N THR A 123 9.18 2.59 22.38
CA THR A 123 9.59 2.04 23.68
C THR A 123 9.93 3.09 24.73
N GLU A 124 10.07 4.35 24.32
CA GLU A 124 10.46 5.43 25.22
C GLU A 124 9.38 5.64 26.29
N GLY A 125 9.77 5.44 27.56
CA GLY A 125 8.89 5.57 28.72
C GLY A 125 8.06 4.32 29.09
N ILE A 126 8.20 3.21 28.36
CA ILE A 126 7.51 1.94 28.70
C ILE A 126 8.39 1.08 29.60
N VAL A 127 7.87 0.72 30.78
CA VAL A 127 8.54 -0.23 31.69
C VAL A 127 8.47 -1.65 31.10
N MET A 128 9.59 -2.14 30.58
CA MET A 128 9.69 -3.45 29.90
C MET A 128 9.76 -4.67 30.85
N ASP A 129 9.46 -4.48 32.14
CA ASP A 129 9.63 -5.52 33.17
C ASP A 129 8.55 -6.60 33.12
N THR A 130 7.48 -6.39 32.35
CA THR A 130 6.38 -7.34 32.21
C THR A 130 6.43 -8.07 30.86
N ASN A 131 6.05 -9.36 30.86
CA ASN A 131 5.87 -10.11 29.61
C ASN A 131 4.83 -9.47 28.68
N GLN A 132 3.86 -8.76 29.27
CA GLN A 132 2.85 -8.01 28.52
C GLN A 132 3.46 -6.84 27.75
N ALA A 133 4.31 -6.03 28.39
CA ALA A 133 5.00 -4.92 27.72
C ALA A 133 5.88 -5.40 26.56
N LYS A 134 6.57 -6.54 26.73
CA LYS A 134 7.36 -7.17 25.66
C LYS A 134 6.52 -7.62 24.47
N GLN A 135 5.34 -8.21 24.74
CA GLN A 135 4.43 -8.63 23.68
C GLN A 135 3.85 -7.42 22.92
N THR A 136 3.41 -6.38 23.64
CA THR A 136 2.93 -5.13 23.04
C THR A 136 4.00 -4.53 22.12
N LEU A 137 5.26 -4.52 22.56
CA LEU A 137 6.35 -4.02 21.72
C LEU A 137 6.51 -4.85 20.43
N ALA A 138 6.56 -6.17 20.53
CA ALA A 138 6.66 -7.03 19.36
C ALA A 138 5.50 -6.82 18.37
N ASP A 139 4.29 -6.58 18.88
CA ASP A 139 3.13 -6.25 18.06
C ASP A 139 3.30 -4.89 17.35
N ILE A 140 3.77 -3.86 18.07
CA ILE A 140 4.04 -2.52 17.50
C ILE A 140 5.09 -2.61 16.39
N GLU A 141 6.22 -3.26 16.64
CA GLU A 141 7.28 -3.45 15.66
C GLU A 141 6.78 -4.18 14.41
N ALA A 142 5.99 -5.24 14.59
CA ALA A 142 5.40 -5.97 13.47
C ALA A 142 4.42 -5.11 12.65
N ARG A 143 3.61 -4.25 13.29
CA ARG A 143 2.70 -3.33 12.58
C ARG A 143 3.48 -2.21 11.87
N HIS A 144 4.53 -1.69 12.50
CA HIS A 144 5.38 -0.66 11.92
C HIS A 144 6.12 -1.17 10.67
N ALA A 145 6.66 -2.40 10.73
CA ALA A 145 7.27 -3.05 9.58
C ALA A 145 6.27 -3.22 8.41
N ASP A 146 5.01 -3.56 8.70
CA ASP A 146 3.96 -3.64 7.68
C ASP A 146 3.67 -2.26 7.05
N ILE A 147 3.65 -1.17 7.83
CA ILE A 147 3.49 0.20 7.31
C ILE A 147 4.65 0.58 6.39
N ILE A 148 5.89 0.29 6.79
CA ILE A 148 7.08 0.60 5.96
C ILE A 148 7.00 -0.13 4.61
N LYS A 149 6.76 -1.44 4.63
CA LYS A 149 6.65 -2.26 3.40
C LYS A 149 5.56 -1.73 2.48
N LEU A 150 4.42 -1.36 3.06
CA LEU A 150 3.28 -0.79 2.36
C LEU A 150 3.63 0.54 1.69
N GLU A 151 4.22 1.47 2.43
CA GLU A 151 4.60 2.79 1.91
C GLU A 151 5.67 2.69 0.82
N THR A 152 6.64 1.78 0.96
CA THR A 152 7.59 1.47 -0.10
C THR A 152 6.85 0.96 -1.35
N SER A 153 5.92 0.02 -1.20
CA SER A 153 5.15 -0.49 -2.34
C SER A 153 4.32 0.58 -3.04
N ILE A 154 3.76 1.55 -2.31
CA ILE A 154 2.99 2.66 -2.89
C ILE A 154 3.93 3.62 -3.65
N LYS A 155 5.09 3.96 -3.08
CA LYS A 155 6.07 4.87 -3.69
C LYS A 155 6.63 4.34 -5.02
N GLU A 156 6.70 3.02 -5.17
CA GLU A 156 7.27 2.36 -6.35
C GLU A 156 6.29 2.11 -7.51
N LEU A 157 5.02 2.48 -7.37
CA LEU A 157 3.95 2.27 -8.36
C LEU A 157 3.71 3.50 -9.23
#